data_AF-A0A8C7SP08-F1
#
_entry.id   AF-A0A8C7SP08-F1
#
_cell.length_a   1.000
_cell.length_b   1.000
_cell.length_c   1.000
_cell.angle_alpha   90.00
_cell.angle_beta   90.00
_cell.angle_gamma   90.00
#
_symmetry.space_group_name_H-M   'P 1'
#
loop_
_entity.id
_entity.type
_entity.pdbx_description
1 polymer ?
#
loop_
_entity_poly.entity_id
_entity_poly.type
_entity_poly.pdbx_seq_one_letter_code
_entity_poly.pdbx_strand_id
1 'polypeptide(L)'
;MTCSSHALQKFPPPTEEGKANVSVKLKPEVFNPFTLSPLPEQTILDVLVDWVQNKRLFSPTAARGMVITDVTHEVAYCYRLETFTEHRSVCLRFEPQCKTSKATMSPKPAGEVQEPQPWKVPVTPAKMFHNQVLNYRLIHTDRVTGCSYCQEQKCVMCKACCASTRCKGEKMVPCMSLGQVCCEMCVGKGQMFYFKELQVDYRCHLDRYLLGVPGSIPEERISHAKGEILHNGLGQKVCPISTFSVEEVNAASWRMVRSSHSSCPQCRIIQQTSTEGSAKRRIRLWL
;
A
#
# COMPACT_ATOMS: atom_id res chain seq x y z
N MET A 1 11.71 21.11 -6.05
CA MET A 1 13.12 20.83 -5.72
C MET A 1 13.39 19.40 -6.10
N THR A 2 13.99 19.22 -7.28
CA THR A 2 14.23 17.92 -7.90
C THR A 2 15.36 17.20 -7.19
N CYS A 3 15.09 15.95 -6.82
CA CYS A 3 15.99 15.01 -6.17
C CYS A 3 17.31 14.90 -6.94
N SER A 4 18.45 15.24 -6.33
CA SER A 4 19.72 14.68 -6.79
C SER A 4 19.63 13.17 -6.67
N SER A 5 19.99 12.48 -7.75
CA SER A 5 19.93 11.04 -7.97
C SER A 5 20.88 10.25 -7.05
N HIS A 6 20.69 10.33 -5.74
CA HIS A 6 21.29 9.37 -4.83
C HIS A 6 20.38 8.15 -4.74
N ALA A 7 20.92 7.00 -5.12
CA ALA A 7 20.18 5.73 -5.17
C ALA A 7 19.54 5.43 -3.81
N LEU A 8 18.26 5.05 -3.82
CA LEU A 8 17.58 4.49 -2.66
C LEU A 8 18.29 3.19 -2.26
N GLN A 9 18.97 3.20 -1.11
CA GLN A 9 19.58 1.99 -0.57
C GLN A 9 18.49 1.15 0.11
N LYS A 10 18.20 -0.03 -0.43
CA LYS A 10 17.27 -1.00 0.19
C LYS A 10 17.99 -1.81 1.25
N PHE A 11 17.28 -2.16 2.33
CA PHE A 11 17.82 -3.00 3.40
C PHE A 11 16.93 -4.21 3.59
N PRO A 12 17.44 -5.45 3.48
CA PRO A 12 16.66 -6.63 3.83
C PRO A 12 16.32 -6.59 5.33
N PRO A 13 15.14 -7.10 5.74
CA PRO A 13 14.81 -7.23 7.15
C PRO A 13 15.84 -8.15 7.82
N PRO A 14 16.18 -7.90 9.10
CA PRO A 14 17.02 -8.83 9.85
C PRO A 14 16.36 -10.20 9.87
N THR A 15 17.17 -11.25 9.71
CA THR A 15 16.72 -12.63 9.91
C THR A 15 16.17 -12.73 11.33
N GLU A 16 14.94 -13.22 11.48
CA GLU A 16 14.37 -13.52 12.79
C GLU A 16 15.25 -14.62 13.42
N GLU A 17 16.25 -14.22 14.22
CA GLU A 17 17.04 -15.16 15.02
C GLU A 17 16.07 -15.93 15.91
N GLY A 18 16.13 -17.25 15.81
CA GLY A 18 15.13 -18.18 16.32
C GLY A 18 14.63 -17.83 17.71
N LYS A 19 13.44 -17.23 17.78
CA LYS A 19 12.53 -17.57 18.87
C LYS A 19 12.09 -19.00 18.60
N ALA A 20 12.78 -19.90 19.31
CA ALA A 20 12.51 -21.33 19.42
C ALA A 20 11.03 -21.62 19.19
N ASN A 21 10.76 -22.64 18.37
CA ASN A 21 9.48 -23.33 18.20
C ASN A 21 8.50 -23.02 19.33
N VAL A 22 7.81 -21.88 19.24
CA VAL A 22 6.55 -21.73 19.93
C VAL A 22 5.73 -22.72 19.15
N SER A 23 5.47 -23.87 19.77
CA SER A 23 4.41 -24.75 19.32
C SER A 23 3.18 -23.85 19.27
N VAL A 24 2.91 -23.30 18.09
CA VAL A 24 1.75 -22.48 17.84
C VAL A 24 0.65 -23.46 18.13
N LYS A 25 0.01 -23.34 19.29
CA LYS A 25 -1.25 -24.02 19.54
C LYS A 25 -2.13 -23.58 18.39
N LEU A 26 -2.23 -24.43 17.37
CA LEU A 26 -3.11 -24.25 16.24
C LEU A 26 -4.47 -24.10 16.89
N LYS A 27 -4.99 -22.87 16.88
CA LYS A 27 -6.39 -22.68 17.26
C LYS A 27 -7.17 -23.60 16.33
N PRO A 28 -8.13 -24.38 16.87
CA PRO A 28 -8.97 -25.21 16.03
C PRO A 28 -9.54 -24.36 14.89
N GLU A 29 -9.46 -24.87 13.66
CA GLU A 29 -10.14 -24.24 12.53
C GLU A 29 -11.64 -24.31 12.83
N VAL A 30 -12.24 -23.14 13.08
CA VAL A 30 -13.69 -23.03 13.27
C VAL A 30 -14.28 -22.49 11.99
N PHE A 31 -15.23 -23.23 11.43
CA PHE A 31 -16.00 -22.82 10.27
C PHE A 31 -17.43 -22.52 10.69
N ASN A 32 -17.94 -21.39 10.22
CA ASN A 32 -19.35 -21.10 10.36
C ASN A 32 -20.14 -22.06 9.48
N PRO A 33 -21.21 -22.68 10.00
CA PRO A 33 -22.06 -23.54 9.20
C PRO A 33 -22.66 -22.73 8.06
N PHE A 34 -22.57 -23.28 6.85
CA PHE A 34 -23.19 -22.70 5.68
C PHE A 34 -24.43 -23.49 5.31
N THR A 35 -25.58 -22.83 5.26
CA THR A 35 -26.83 -23.44 4.79
C THR A 35 -27.35 -22.71 3.55
N LEU A 36 -27.58 -23.49 2.50
CA LEU A 36 -28.26 -23.00 1.31
C LEU A 36 -29.76 -22.88 1.57
N SER A 37 -30.20 -21.73 2.04
CA SER A 37 -31.63 -21.41 2.09
C SER A 37 -32.12 -21.03 0.71
N PRO A 38 -33.28 -21.52 0.23
CA PRO A 38 -33.87 -21.05 -1.02
C PRO A 38 -34.10 -19.53 -1.02
N LEU A 39 -33.96 -18.86 -2.17
CA LEU A 39 -34.42 -17.47 -2.30
C LEU A 39 -35.93 -17.46 -2.53
N PRO A 40 -36.70 -16.60 -1.83
CA PRO A 40 -38.09 -16.36 -2.18
C PRO A 40 -38.20 -15.85 -3.62
N GLU A 41 -39.11 -16.40 -4.40
CA GLU A 41 -39.37 -15.99 -5.79
C GLU A 41 -39.62 -14.47 -5.91
N GLN A 42 -40.35 -13.88 -4.96
CA GLN A 42 -40.58 -12.44 -4.95
C GLN A 42 -39.27 -11.64 -4.90
N THR A 43 -38.30 -12.06 -4.08
CA THR A 43 -37.00 -11.39 -3.98
C THR A 43 -36.23 -11.47 -5.29
N ILE A 44 -36.37 -12.57 -6.03
CA ILE A 44 -35.76 -12.76 -7.35
C ILE A 44 -36.36 -11.77 -8.34
N LEU A 45 -37.69 -11.67 -8.39
CA LEU A 45 -38.40 -10.77 -9.28
C LEU A 45 -38.07 -9.30 -8.97
N ASP A 46 -38.01 -8.93 -7.70
CA ASP A 46 -37.69 -7.56 -7.28
C ASP A 46 -36.28 -7.15 -7.77
N VAL A 47 -35.29 -8.02 -7.59
CA VAL A 47 -33.91 -7.79 -8.07
C VAL A 47 -33.84 -7.75 -9.59
N LEU A 48 -34.57 -8.63 -10.28
CA LEU A 48 -34.64 -8.64 -11.74
C LEU A 48 -35.24 -7.33 -12.27
N VAL A 49 -36.34 -6.87 -11.68
CA VAL A 49 -37.02 -5.63 -12.06
C VAL A 49 -36.11 -4.43 -11.82
N ASP A 50 -35.44 -4.34 -10.67
CA ASP A 50 -34.46 -3.28 -10.37
C ASP A 50 -33.31 -3.23 -11.39
N TRP A 51 -32.78 -4.41 -11.74
CA TRP A 51 -31.73 -4.49 -12.76
C TRP A 51 -32.23 -4.05 -14.15
N VAL A 52 -33.44 -4.47 -14.56
CA VAL A 52 -34.05 -4.13 -15.85
C VAL A 52 -34.37 -2.65 -15.97
N GLN A 53 -34.81 -1.99 -14.89
CA GLN A 53 -35.13 -0.55 -14.90
C GLN A 53 -33.98 0.32 -15.41
N ASN A 54 -32.74 -0.12 -15.20
CA ASN A 54 -31.54 0.59 -15.62
C ASN A 54 -31.03 0.17 -17.02
N LYS A 55 -31.82 -0.58 -17.79
CA LYS A 55 -31.44 -1.07 -19.12
C LYS A 55 -32.40 -0.60 -20.20
N ARG A 56 -31.86 0.09 -21.21
CA ARG A 56 -32.63 0.69 -22.31
C ARG A 56 -33.40 -0.31 -23.19
N LEU A 57 -32.94 -1.56 -23.27
CA LEU A 57 -33.46 -2.56 -24.20
C LEU A 57 -34.38 -3.60 -23.54
N PHE A 58 -34.64 -3.48 -22.23
CA PHE A 58 -35.45 -4.43 -21.50
C PHE A 58 -36.73 -3.76 -20.99
N SER A 59 -37.85 -4.46 -21.07
CA SER A 59 -39.15 -3.96 -20.60
C SER A 59 -39.35 -4.31 -19.12
N PRO A 60 -39.49 -3.32 -18.21
CA PRO A 60 -39.83 -3.59 -16.81
C PRO A 60 -41.18 -4.27 -16.65
N THR A 61 -42.12 -4.03 -17.58
CA THR A 61 -43.43 -4.69 -17.60
C THR A 61 -43.30 -6.16 -17.95
N ALA A 62 -42.42 -6.50 -18.91
CA ALA A 62 -42.13 -7.90 -19.21
C ALA A 62 -41.48 -8.60 -18.01
N ALA A 63 -40.50 -7.96 -17.35
CA ALA A 63 -39.84 -8.53 -16.17
C ALA A 63 -40.79 -8.83 -15.00
N ARG A 64 -41.80 -7.98 -14.78
CA ARG A 64 -42.84 -8.22 -13.75
C ARG A 64 -43.81 -9.35 -14.10
N GLY A 65 -44.03 -9.60 -15.38
CA GLY A 65 -44.92 -10.66 -15.87
C GLY A 65 -44.23 -12.00 -16.11
N MET A 66 -42.92 -12.10 -15.83
CA MET A 66 -42.18 -13.35 -15.98
C MET A 66 -42.62 -14.36 -14.91
N VAL A 67 -42.82 -15.61 -15.34
CA VAL A 67 -43.09 -16.75 -14.46
C VAL A 67 -41.78 -17.48 -14.23
N ILE A 68 -41.42 -17.73 -12.97
CA ILE A 68 -40.23 -18.51 -12.64
C ILE A 68 -40.62 -19.99 -12.61
N THR A 69 -40.08 -20.76 -13.55
CA THR A 69 -40.38 -22.20 -13.67
C THR A 69 -39.45 -23.07 -12.82
N ASP A 70 -38.21 -22.64 -12.61
CA ASP A 70 -37.20 -23.34 -11.82
C ASP A 70 -36.15 -22.36 -11.29
N VAL A 71 -35.55 -22.69 -10.14
CA VAL A 71 -34.47 -21.92 -9.51
C VAL A 71 -33.38 -22.88 -9.03
N THR A 72 -32.26 -22.84 -9.74
CA THR A 72 -31.05 -23.61 -9.37
C THR A 72 -30.07 -22.74 -8.60
N HIS A 73 -29.75 -23.14 -7.36
CA HIS A 73 -28.76 -22.47 -6.54
C HIS A 73 -27.36 -23.07 -6.74
N GLU A 74 -26.44 -22.25 -7.25
CA GLU A 74 -25.03 -22.57 -7.31
C GLU A 74 -24.27 -21.91 -6.14
N VAL A 75 -23.10 -22.45 -5.81
CA VAL A 75 -22.19 -21.94 -4.78
C VAL A 75 -20.87 -21.65 -5.44
N ALA A 76 -20.35 -20.45 -5.20
CA ALA A 76 -18.97 -20.10 -5.49
C ALA A 76 -18.23 -20.02 -4.16
N TYR A 77 -16.92 -20.28 -4.14
CA TYR A 77 -16.08 -20.05 -2.97
C TYR A 77 -15.04 -19.00 -3.34
N CYS A 78 -14.86 -17.99 -2.49
CA CYS A 78 -13.78 -17.01 -2.62
C CYS A 78 -12.86 -17.14 -1.42
N TYR A 79 -11.64 -17.62 -1.65
CA TYR A 79 -10.58 -17.52 -0.66
C TYR A 79 -9.78 -16.25 -0.91
N ARG A 80 -9.62 -15.43 0.13
CA ARG A 80 -8.95 -14.14 0.06
C ARG A 80 -7.84 -14.06 1.09
N LEU A 81 -6.64 -13.72 0.64
CA LEU A 81 -5.48 -13.48 1.50
C LEU A 81 -5.02 -12.03 1.33
N GLU A 82 -5.13 -11.23 2.37
CA GLU A 82 -4.56 -9.89 2.43
C GLU A 82 -3.26 -9.92 3.25
N THR A 83 -2.16 -9.53 2.63
CA THR A 83 -0.83 -9.48 3.25
C THR A 83 -0.34 -8.04 3.32
N PHE A 84 -0.13 -7.54 4.54
CA PHE A 84 0.37 -6.20 4.79
C PHE A 84 1.87 -6.25 5.11
N THR A 85 2.68 -5.61 4.26
CA THR A 85 4.14 -5.69 4.28
C THR A 85 4.77 -4.33 4.54
N GLU A 86 5.99 -4.35 5.07
CA GLU A 86 6.83 -3.20 5.35
C GLU A 86 8.15 -3.29 4.56
N HIS A 87 8.47 -2.26 3.80
CA HIS A 87 9.76 -2.12 3.11
C HIS A 87 10.49 -0.89 3.64
N ARG A 88 11.82 -1.00 3.83
CA ARG A 88 12.65 0.12 4.28
C ARG A 88 13.75 0.43 3.27
N SER A 89 13.92 1.72 3.00
CA SER A 89 15.04 2.25 2.22
C SER A 89 15.54 3.55 2.82
N VAL A 90 16.84 3.81 2.66
CA VAL A 90 17.44 5.08 3.09
C VAL A 90 17.89 5.86 1.87
N CYS A 91 17.65 7.18 1.89
CA CYS A 91 18.18 8.11 0.91
C CYS A 91 18.84 9.30 1.59
N LEU A 92 19.76 9.95 0.87
CA LEU A 92 20.36 11.21 1.30
C LEU A 92 19.46 12.37 0.84
N ARG A 93 19.11 13.25 1.76
CA ARG A 93 18.33 14.47 1.52
C ARG A 93 19.13 15.70 1.92
N PHE A 94 18.68 16.85 1.42
CA PHE A 94 19.27 18.13 1.77
C PHE A 94 18.22 19.23 1.89
N GLU A 95 18.51 20.23 2.71
CA GLU A 95 17.68 21.43 2.87
C GLU A 95 18.55 22.67 3.18
N PRO A 96 18.10 23.89 2.83
CA PRO A 96 18.80 25.11 3.18
C PRO A 96 18.84 25.32 4.70
N GLN A 97 19.96 25.83 5.22
CA GLN A 97 20.08 26.19 6.63
C GLN A 97 19.35 27.50 6.94
N CYS A 98 18.09 27.41 7.38
CA CYS A 98 17.27 28.54 7.80
C CYS A 98 17.44 28.85 9.31
N LYS A 99 17.07 30.07 9.74
CA LYS A 99 17.13 30.45 11.17
C LYS A 99 16.21 29.60 12.06
N THR A 100 15.17 29.00 11.48
CA THR A 100 14.20 28.12 12.14
C THR A 100 14.56 26.64 12.05
N SER A 101 15.43 26.22 11.12
CA SER A 101 15.92 24.85 11.04
C SER A 101 17.03 24.68 12.09
N LYS A 102 16.64 24.30 13.32
CA LYS A 102 17.59 23.72 14.25
C LYS A 102 17.89 22.31 13.75
N ALA A 103 19.17 21.97 13.59
CA ALA A 103 19.56 20.56 13.49
C ALA A 103 18.86 19.82 14.64
N THR A 104 18.24 18.68 14.36
CA THR A 104 17.47 17.96 15.39
C THR A 104 18.34 17.65 16.60
N MET A 105 19.65 17.51 16.39
CA MET A 105 20.75 17.67 17.35
C MET A 105 22.00 18.08 16.56
N SER A 106 22.87 18.93 17.12
CA SER A 106 24.19 19.23 16.52
C SER A 106 24.98 17.92 16.29
N PRO A 107 25.82 17.82 15.24
CA PRO A 107 26.76 16.71 15.12
C PRO A 107 27.67 16.73 16.37
N LYS A 108 27.51 15.75 17.26
CA LYS A 108 28.44 15.56 18.38
C LYS A 108 29.78 15.07 17.81
N PRO A 109 30.92 15.37 18.46
CA PRO A 109 32.24 14.99 17.99
C PRO A 109 32.31 13.49 17.66
N ALA A 110 33.09 13.16 16.63
CA ALA A 110 33.26 11.80 16.14
C ALA A 110 33.77 10.89 17.27
N GLY A 111 32.95 9.92 17.69
CA GLY A 111 33.35 8.95 18.70
C GLY A 111 32.24 8.07 19.28
N GLU A 112 31.03 8.60 19.52
CA GLU A 112 30.10 7.90 20.44
C GLU A 112 28.67 7.63 19.93
N VAL A 113 28.21 8.25 18.83
CA VAL A 113 26.82 8.04 18.37
C VAL A 113 26.80 7.26 17.06
N GLN A 114 26.51 5.97 17.17
CA GLN A 114 26.32 5.09 16.02
C GLN A 114 25.01 5.45 15.30
N GLU A 115 25.10 5.61 13.98
CA GLU A 115 23.92 5.81 13.12
C GLU A 115 22.90 4.67 13.35
N PRO A 116 21.61 4.99 13.52
CA PRO A 116 20.62 3.95 13.78
C PRO A 116 20.50 3.00 12.59
N GLN A 117 20.56 1.70 12.87
CA GLN A 117 20.27 0.66 11.89
C GLN A 117 18.83 0.85 11.37
N PRO A 118 18.58 0.84 10.05
CA PRO A 118 17.27 1.18 9.48
C PRO A 118 16.11 0.40 10.07
N TRP A 119 16.28 -0.90 10.34
CA TRP A 119 15.27 -1.79 10.92
C TRP A 119 15.11 -1.72 12.46
N LYS A 120 16.00 -0.99 13.15
CA LYS A 120 15.90 -0.71 14.59
C LYS A 120 15.17 0.61 14.89
N VAL A 121 14.92 1.43 13.87
CA VAL A 121 14.10 2.64 14.01
C VAL A 121 12.63 2.25 14.27
N PRO A 122 12.01 2.68 15.37
CA PRO A 122 10.60 2.39 15.63
C PRO A 122 9.73 3.19 14.66
N VAL A 123 8.88 2.49 13.92
CA VAL A 123 7.92 3.09 12.96
C VAL A 123 6.62 2.31 13.04
N THR A 124 5.52 3.00 12.76
CA THR A 124 4.19 2.40 12.69
C THR A 124 3.44 2.94 11.49
N PRO A 125 2.60 2.11 10.83
CA PRO A 125 1.73 2.56 9.76
C PRO A 125 0.67 3.53 10.32
N ALA A 126 0.27 4.53 9.54
CA ALA A 126 -0.83 5.42 9.94
C ALA A 126 -2.18 4.70 9.88
N LYS A 127 -2.34 3.76 8.94
CA LYS A 127 -3.51 2.89 8.81
C LYS A 127 -3.14 1.48 8.37
N MET A 128 -3.69 0.46 9.02
CA MET A 128 -3.47 -0.94 8.65
C MET A 128 -4.16 -1.28 7.32
N PHE A 129 -3.56 -2.17 6.52
CA PHE A 129 -4.07 -2.63 5.21
C PHE A 129 -4.28 -1.52 4.17
N HIS A 130 -3.49 -0.44 4.24
CA HIS A 130 -3.52 0.66 3.27
C HIS A 130 -2.11 0.95 2.76
N ASN A 131 -1.99 1.10 1.43
CA ASN A 131 -0.72 1.48 0.82
C ASN A 131 -0.33 2.89 1.27
N GLN A 132 0.86 3.05 1.84
CA GLN A 132 1.35 4.35 2.30
C GLN A 132 2.87 4.39 2.35
N VAL A 133 3.43 5.57 2.14
CA VAL A 133 4.87 5.83 2.24
C VAL A 133 5.09 6.90 3.31
N LEU A 134 5.87 6.57 4.33
CA LEU A 134 6.22 7.49 5.42
C LEU A 134 7.73 7.75 5.41
N ASN A 135 8.13 9.01 5.58
CA ASN A 135 9.53 9.43 5.59
C ASN A 135 9.93 9.93 6.98
N TYR A 136 11.06 9.45 7.47
CA TYR A 136 11.59 9.76 8.79
C TYR A 136 13.04 10.25 8.65
N ARG A 137 13.32 11.48 9.06
CA ARG A 137 14.70 11.98 9.18
C ARG A 137 15.41 11.20 10.28
N LEU A 138 16.55 10.60 9.95
CA LEU A 138 17.34 9.83 10.90
C LEU A 138 18.11 10.77 11.82
N ILE A 139 17.92 10.56 13.13
CA ILE A 139 18.63 11.31 14.16
C ILE A 139 20.15 11.14 14.01
N HIS A 140 20.91 12.18 14.34
CA HIS A 140 22.37 12.19 14.32
C HIS A 140 23.02 11.96 12.94
N THR A 141 22.25 12.07 11.85
CA THR A 141 22.79 11.97 10.48
C THR A 141 22.99 13.32 9.78
N ASP A 142 22.57 14.39 10.45
CA ASP A 142 22.69 15.76 9.96
C ASP A 142 24.16 16.18 9.80
N ARG A 143 24.49 16.76 8.66
CA ARG A 143 25.80 17.34 8.35
C ARG A 143 25.60 18.70 7.69
N VAL A 144 26.29 19.71 8.19
CA VAL A 144 26.34 21.02 7.53
C VAL A 144 27.49 21.02 6.56
N THR A 145 27.23 21.38 5.31
CA THR A 145 28.29 21.63 4.33
C THR A 145 28.03 22.92 3.59
N GLY A 146 29.06 23.43 2.93
CA GLY A 146 28.91 24.51 1.96
C GLY A 146 27.91 24.16 0.86
N CYS A 147 27.18 25.16 0.39
CA CYS A 147 26.31 25.01 -0.77
C CYS A 147 27.17 24.78 -2.02
N SER A 148 27.12 23.57 -2.57
CA SER A 148 27.89 23.21 -3.77
C SER A 148 27.45 23.99 -5.02
N TYR A 149 26.19 24.43 -5.07
CA TYR A 149 25.65 25.17 -6.22
C TYR A 149 26.17 26.61 -6.33
N CYS A 150 26.24 27.35 -5.22
CA CYS A 150 26.81 28.70 -5.21
C CYS A 150 28.25 28.76 -4.68
N GLN A 151 28.87 27.59 -4.40
CA GLN A 151 30.20 27.50 -3.80
C GLN A 151 30.34 28.41 -2.57
N GLU A 152 29.35 28.37 -1.68
CA GLU A 152 29.28 29.17 -0.45
C GLU A 152 29.14 30.70 -0.66
N GLN A 153 29.07 31.19 -1.90
CA GLN A 153 28.98 32.61 -2.23
C GLN A 153 27.60 33.25 -1.95
N LYS A 154 26.58 32.44 -1.60
CA LYS A 154 25.20 32.87 -1.30
C LYS A 154 24.41 33.43 -2.50
N CYS A 155 25.10 33.81 -3.57
CA CYS A 155 24.54 34.37 -4.79
C CYS A 155 24.97 33.52 -5.99
N VAL A 156 24.21 33.60 -7.08
CA VAL A 156 24.65 33.09 -8.39
C VAL A 156 24.44 34.17 -9.44
N MET A 157 25.17 34.06 -10.54
CA MET A 157 25.04 35.00 -11.65
C MET A 157 23.62 34.92 -12.23
N CYS A 158 23.00 36.08 -12.43
CA CYS A 158 21.68 36.16 -13.01
C CYS A 158 21.75 35.72 -14.48
N LYS A 159 21.11 34.60 -14.81
CA LYS A 159 21.06 34.07 -16.18
C LYS A 159 20.32 35.00 -17.15
N ALA A 160 19.41 35.84 -16.65
CA ALA A 160 18.62 36.75 -17.48
C ALA A 160 19.40 38.00 -17.91
N CYS A 161 20.33 38.48 -17.08
CA CYS A 161 21.13 39.67 -17.40
C CYS A 161 22.60 39.37 -17.69
N CYS A 162 23.05 38.12 -17.60
CA CYS A 162 24.44 37.70 -17.90
C CYS A 162 25.49 38.61 -17.25
N ALA A 163 25.38 38.87 -15.94
CA ALA A 163 26.26 39.79 -15.19
C ALA A 163 26.15 41.29 -15.52
N SER A 164 25.29 41.69 -16.46
CA SER A 164 25.04 43.11 -16.67
C SER A 164 24.29 43.73 -15.49
N THR A 165 24.59 44.99 -15.20
CA THR A 165 23.92 45.80 -14.17
C THR A 165 22.49 46.21 -14.56
N ARG A 166 21.98 45.77 -15.71
CA ARG A 166 20.65 46.14 -16.23
C ARG A 166 19.89 44.89 -16.71
N CYS A 167 18.96 44.40 -15.90
CA CYS A 167 17.96 43.44 -16.35
C CYS A 167 17.00 44.12 -17.34
N LYS A 168 17.20 43.92 -18.65
CA LYS A 168 16.29 44.41 -19.69
C LYS A 168 15.17 43.41 -19.99
N GLY A 169 14.25 43.19 -19.06
CA GLY A 169 13.11 42.30 -19.29
C GLY A 169 11.89 42.63 -18.45
N GLU A 170 10.71 42.52 -19.05
CA GLU A 170 9.38 42.82 -18.47
C GLU A 170 9.01 41.98 -17.25
N LYS A 171 9.78 40.92 -16.95
CA LYS A 171 9.68 40.16 -15.70
C LYS A 171 10.90 40.48 -14.84
N MET A 172 10.75 41.46 -13.96
CA MET A 172 11.79 41.85 -13.01
C MET A 172 12.10 40.69 -12.07
N VAL A 173 13.19 39.96 -12.33
CA VAL A 173 13.85 39.18 -11.27
C VAL A 173 14.55 40.19 -10.37
N PRO A 174 14.37 40.16 -9.03
CA PRO A 174 15.08 41.05 -8.12
C PRO A 174 16.59 40.76 -8.17
N CYS A 175 17.31 41.40 -9.10
CA CYS A 175 18.76 41.34 -9.16
C CYS A 175 19.33 42.33 -8.13
N MET A 176 20.34 41.91 -7.38
CA MET A 176 20.95 42.71 -6.32
C MET A 176 21.90 43.80 -6.86
N SER A 177 21.47 44.59 -7.86
CA SER A 177 22.19 45.65 -8.59
C SER A 177 23.55 45.29 -9.23
N LEU A 178 24.12 44.13 -8.91
CA LEU A 178 25.42 43.61 -9.39
C LEU A 178 25.27 42.46 -10.41
N GLY A 179 24.09 42.30 -11.02
CA GLY A 179 23.82 41.19 -11.93
C GLY A 179 23.81 39.80 -11.27
N GLN A 180 23.61 39.76 -9.94
CA GLN A 180 23.53 38.54 -9.14
C GLN A 180 22.13 38.38 -8.53
N VAL A 181 21.75 37.12 -8.30
CA VAL A 181 20.52 36.75 -7.61
C VAL A 181 20.84 35.84 -6.42
N CYS A 182 19.98 35.84 -5.40
CA CYS A 182 20.13 34.95 -4.26
C CYS A 182 20.16 33.49 -4.75
N CYS A 183 21.08 32.70 -4.21
CA CYS A 183 21.10 31.27 -4.49
C CYS A 183 19.80 30.64 -3.98
N GLU A 184 19.00 30.07 -4.90
CA GLU A 184 17.73 29.42 -4.57
C GLU A 184 17.93 28.13 -3.77
N MET A 185 19.01 27.39 -4.04
CA MET A 185 19.28 26.11 -3.36
C MET A 185 19.54 26.29 -1.86
N CYS A 186 20.35 27.28 -1.47
CA CYS A 186 20.63 27.59 -0.06
C CYS A 186 19.85 28.78 0.48
N VAL A 187 18.94 29.37 -0.32
CA VAL A 187 18.17 30.57 0.01
C VAL A 187 19.07 31.72 0.55
N GLY A 188 20.19 31.96 -0.14
CA GLY A 188 21.14 33.01 0.23
C GLY A 188 21.97 32.76 1.50
N LYS A 189 22.00 31.54 2.04
CA LYS A 189 22.75 31.21 3.28
C LYS A 189 24.17 30.72 3.04
N GLY A 190 24.43 30.14 1.87
CA GLY A 190 25.72 29.57 1.52
C GLY A 190 25.98 28.20 2.18
N GLN A 191 25.05 27.72 3.02
CA GLN A 191 25.16 26.49 3.78
C GLN A 191 23.91 25.62 3.59
N MET A 192 24.12 24.30 3.61
CA MET A 192 23.10 23.27 3.42
C MET A 192 23.20 22.24 4.55
N PHE A 193 22.05 21.76 5.04
CA PHE A 193 21.99 20.53 5.82
C PHE A 193 21.85 19.35 4.86
N TYR A 194 22.66 18.32 5.06
CA TYR A 194 22.50 16.99 4.47
C TYR A 194 22.13 16.02 5.59
N PHE A 195 21.16 15.15 5.35
CA PHE A 195 20.71 14.18 6.34
C PHE A 195 20.23 12.91 5.65
N LYS A 196 20.23 11.80 6.38
CA LYS A 196 19.66 10.56 5.88
C LYS A 196 18.17 10.51 6.25
N GLU A 197 17.36 10.10 5.30
CA GLU A 197 15.92 9.92 5.45
C GLU A 197 15.58 8.44 5.25
N LEU A 198 14.95 7.85 6.25
CA LEU A 198 14.37 6.51 6.19
C LEU A 198 12.97 6.62 5.57
N GLN A 199 12.82 6.05 4.39
CA GLN A 199 11.54 5.85 3.74
C GLN A 199 11.01 4.45 4.10
N VAL A 200 9.79 4.40 4.63
CA VAL A 200 9.07 3.18 4.95
C VAL A 200 7.87 3.06 4.01
N ASP A 201 7.86 2.06 3.13
CA ASP A 201 6.79 1.77 2.20
C ASP A 201 5.98 0.57 2.71
N TYR A 202 4.74 0.84 3.12
CA TYR A 202 3.80 -0.19 3.52
C TYR A 202 2.90 -0.57 2.34
N ARG A 203 2.81 -1.87 2.05
CA ARG A 203 2.00 -2.38 0.93
C ARG A 203 0.99 -3.42 1.39
N CYS A 204 -0.23 -3.31 0.89
CA CYS A 204 -1.28 -4.30 1.03
C CYS A 204 -1.35 -5.10 -0.28
N HIS A 205 -1.04 -6.39 -0.20
CA HIS A 205 -1.15 -7.35 -1.29
C HIS A 205 -2.42 -8.16 -1.07
N LEU A 206 -3.25 -8.26 -2.09
CA LEU A 206 -4.53 -8.96 -2.03
C LEU A 206 -4.54 -10.05 -3.09
N ASP A 207 -4.37 -11.29 -2.63
CA ASP A 207 -4.48 -12.47 -3.46
C ASP A 207 -5.89 -13.07 -3.30
N ARG A 208 -6.46 -13.57 -4.39
CA ARG A 208 -7.80 -14.17 -4.39
C ARG A 208 -7.80 -15.45 -5.21
N TYR A 209 -8.57 -16.42 -4.73
CA TYR A 209 -8.91 -17.63 -5.46
C TYR A 209 -10.42 -17.78 -5.50
N LEU A 210 -10.96 -18.03 -6.69
CA LEU A 210 -12.38 -18.25 -6.91
C LEU A 210 -12.59 -19.67 -7.42
N LEU A 211 -13.55 -20.38 -6.82
CA LEU A 211 -13.99 -21.71 -7.21
C LEU A 211 -15.50 -21.69 -7.47
N GLY A 212 -15.96 -22.50 -8.43
CA GLY A 212 -17.39 -22.58 -8.76
C GLY A 212 -17.92 -21.32 -9.44
N VAL A 213 -17.05 -20.54 -10.10
CA VAL A 213 -17.47 -19.40 -10.92
C VAL A 213 -18.11 -19.92 -12.21
N PRO A 214 -19.40 -19.65 -12.46
CA PRO A 214 -20.00 -20.01 -13.72
C PRO A 214 -19.43 -19.13 -14.84
N GLY A 215 -19.11 -19.72 -15.99
CA GLY A 215 -18.54 -18.99 -17.14
C GLY A 215 -19.42 -17.86 -17.70
N SER A 216 -20.67 -17.75 -17.26
CA SER A 216 -21.60 -16.68 -17.62
C SER A 216 -21.53 -15.43 -16.72
N ILE A 217 -20.81 -15.48 -15.59
CA ILE A 217 -20.69 -14.35 -14.66
C ILE A 217 -19.23 -13.90 -14.59
N PRO A 218 -18.92 -12.62 -14.88
CA PRO A 218 -17.56 -12.10 -14.74
C PRO A 218 -17.05 -12.24 -13.31
N GLU A 219 -15.79 -12.69 -13.16
CA GLU A 219 -15.13 -12.87 -11.86
C GLU A 219 -15.14 -11.60 -11.01
N GLU A 220 -15.02 -10.41 -11.62
CA GLU A 220 -15.04 -9.13 -10.90
C GLU A 220 -16.39 -8.87 -10.24
N ARG A 221 -17.49 -9.34 -10.82
CA ARG A 221 -18.83 -9.21 -10.20
C ARG A 221 -18.93 -10.11 -8.99
N ILE A 222 -18.36 -11.31 -9.07
CA ILE A 222 -18.29 -12.25 -7.95
C ILE A 222 -17.38 -11.69 -6.87
N SER A 223 -16.22 -11.12 -7.19
CA SER A 223 -15.30 -10.63 -6.15
C SER A 223 -15.88 -9.50 -5.28
N HIS A 224 -16.79 -8.69 -5.82
CA HIS A 224 -17.42 -7.56 -5.10
C HIS A 224 -18.78 -7.87 -4.49
N ALA A 225 -19.41 -9.00 -4.87
CA ALA A 225 -20.69 -9.38 -4.31
C ALA A 225 -20.56 -9.72 -2.82
N LYS A 226 -21.50 -9.23 -2.00
CA LYS A 226 -21.60 -9.62 -0.59
C LYS A 226 -21.86 -11.12 -0.47
N GLY A 227 -21.35 -11.75 0.58
CA GLY A 227 -21.76 -13.09 0.97
C GLY A 227 -21.22 -13.44 2.35
N GLU A 228 -21.41 -14.69 2.73
CA GLU A 228 -21.16 -15.16 4.09
C GLU A 228 -19.68 -15.50 4.31
N ILE A 229 -19.17 -15.12 5.48
CA ILE A 229 -17.79 -15.42 5.88
C ILE A 229 -17.79 -16.77 6.61
N LEU A 230 -17.19 -17.77 5.99
CA LEU A 230 -17.13 -19.13 6.53
C LEU A 230 -16.00 -19.30 7.53
N HIS A 231 -14.88 -18.63 7.26
CA HIS A 231 -13.70 -18.64 8.12
C HIS A 231 -12.98 -17.30 8.07
N ASN A 232 -12.43 -16.87 9.20
CA ASN A 232 -11.54 -15.73 9.28
C ASN A 232 -10.25 -16.06 10.04
N GLY A 233 -9.11 -15.75 9.43
CA GLY A 233 -7.80 -15.81 10.04
C GLY A 233 -7.22 -14.42 10.20
N LEU A 234 -6.60 -14.15 11.34
CA LEU A 234 -5.86 -12.92 11.62
C LEU A 234 -4.57 -13.25 12.36
N GLY A 235 -3.43 -12.77 11.87
CA GLY A 235 -2.14 -12.96 12.54
C GLY A 235 -1.01 -12.28 11.79
N GLN A 236 0.19 -12.28 12.35
CA GLN A 236 1.38 -11.77 11.63
C GLN A 236 1.64 -12.63 10.38
N LYS A 237 1.60 -13.94 10.55
CA LYS A 237 1.56 -14.93 9.48
C LYS A 237 0.37 -15.85 9.75
N VAL A 238 -0.59 -15.91 8.84
CA VAL A 238 -1.73 -16.83 8.97
C VAL A 238 -1.30 -18.24 8.60
N CYS A 239 -1.94 -19.25 9.20
CA CYS A 239 -1.78 -20.64 8.77
C CYS A 239 -2.72 -20.90 7.57
N PRO A 240 -2.32 -21.76 6.63
CA PRO A 240 -3.24 -22.30 5.65
C PRO A 240 -4.42 -23.00 6.33
N ILE A 241 -5.58 -22.95 5.67
CA ILE A 241 -6.74 -23.75 6.04
C ILE A 241 -6.53 -25.14 5.45
N SER A 242 -6.86 -26.17 6.25
CA SER A 242 -6.60 -27.57 5.89
C SER A 242 -7.78 -28.51 6.11
N THR A 243 -8.81 -28.08 6.84
CA THR A 243 -9.94 -28.93 7.22
C THR A 243 -11.27 -28.42 6.69
N PHE A 244 -11.25 -27.51 5.71
CA PHE A 244 -12.48 -27.09 5.02
C PHE A 244 -13.03 -28.25 4.18
N SER A 245 -14.36 -28.28 4.00
CA SER A 245 -15.04 -29.37 3.28
C SER A 245 -14.72 -29.43 1.79
N VAL A 246 -14.23 -28.33 1.21
CA VAL A 246 -13.87 -28.23 -0.21
C VAL A 246 -12.35 -28.21 -0.36
N GLU A 247 -11.80 -29.29 -0.91
CA GLU A 247 -10.35 -29.52 -0.93
C GLU A 247 -9.59 -28.53 -1.83
N GLU A 248 -10.21 -28.04 -2.89
CA GLU A 248 -9.62 -27.02 -3.76
C GLU A 248 -9.39 -25.69 -3.02
N VAL A 249 -10.26 -25.37 -2.05
CA VAL A 249 -10.09 -24.19 -1.19
C VAL A 249 -8.91 -24.41 -0.24
N ASN A 250 -8.78 -25.60 0.37
CA ASN A 250 -7.62 -25.96 1.19
C ASN A 250 -6.32 -25.83 0.37
N ALA A 251 -6.28 -26.40 -0.83
CA ALA A 251 -5.13 -26.35 -1.73
C ALA A 251 -4.77 -24.92 -2.17
N ALA A 252 -5.77 -24.07 -2.44
CA ALA A 252 -5.56 -22.66 -2.76
C ALA A 252 -5.00 -21.88 -1.57
N SER A 253 -5.58 -22.09 -0.38
CA SER A 253 -5.12 -21.51 0.89
C SER A 253 -3.65 -21.84 1.14
N TRP A 254 -3.28 -23.11 1.03
CA TRP A 254 -1.89 -23.57 1.13
C TRP A 254 -0.94 -22.86 0.18
N ARG A 255 -1.30 -22.81 -1.10
CA ARG A 255 -0.47 -22.19 -2.14
C ARG A 255 -0.28 -20.71 -1.91
N MET A 256 -1.36 -19.99 -1.62
CA MET A 256 -1.35 -18.54 -1.44
C MET A 256 -0.57 -18.13 -0.19
N VAL A 257 -0.80 -18.80 0.94
CA VAL A 257 -0.04 -18.53 2.18
C VAL A 257 1.45 -18.80 1.98
N ARG A 258 1.82 -19.95 1.40
CA ARG A 258 3.23 -20.28 1.13
C ARG A 258 3.90 -19.31 0.15
N SER A 259 3.17 -18.92 -0.90
CA SER A 259 3.63 -17.92 -1.86
C SER A 259 3.86 -16.57 -1.17
N SER A 260 2.94 -16.13 -0.32
CA SER A 260 3.07 -14.85 0.39
C SER A 260 4.31 -14.79 1.29
N HIS A 261 4.70 -15.92 1.89
CA HIS A 261 5.89 -16.00 2.76
C HIS A 261 7.20 -16.01 1.97
N SER A 262 7.17 -16.36 0.67
CA SER A 262 8.34 -16.42 -0.20
C SER A 262 8.46 -15.25 -1.17
N SER A 263 7.36 -14.55 -1.47
CA SER A 263 7.29 -13.49 -2.48
C SER A 263 8.06 -12.22 -2.10
N CYS A 264 8.52 -12.09 -0.86
CA CYS A 264 9.08 -10.83 -0.38
C CYS A 264 10.29 -10.99 0.55
N PRO A 265 11.48 -11.30 0.01
CA PRO A 265 12.69 -11.48 0.81
C PRO A 265 13.24 -10.17 1.39
N GLN A 266 12.82 -9.01 0.86
CA GLN A 266 13.27 -7.68 1.30
C GLN A 266 12.23 -6.93 2.14
N CYS A 267 11.16 -7.58 2.57
CA CYS A 267 10.15 -6.94 3.40
C CYS A 267 9.79 -7.77 4.63
N ARG A 268 9.23 -7.08 5.62
CA ARG A 268 8.66 -7.70 6.80
C ARG A 268 7.15 -7.79 6.64
N ILE A 269 6.59 -8.98 6.84
CA ILE A 269 5.13 -9.12 6.97
C ILE A 269 4.72 -8.58 8.35
N ILE A 270 3.88 -7.56 8.35
CA ILE A 270 3.31 -6.97 9.57
C ILE A 270 2.11 -7.80 10.02
N GLN A 271 1.20 -8.06 9.08
CA GLN A 271 -0.05 -8.74 9.37
C GLN A 271 -0.66 -9.35 8.12
N GLN A 272 -1.37 -10.46 8.29
CA GLN A 272 -2.17 -11.11 7.28
C GLN A 272 -3.60 -11.27 7.78
N THR A 273 -4.55 -11.15 6.86
CA THR A 273 -5.92 -11.61 7.06
C THR A 273 -6.23 -12.65 5.99
N SER A 274 -6.85 -13.76 6.39
CA SER A 274 -7.49 -14.68 5.46
C SER A 274 -8.99 -14.62 5.70
N THR A 275 -9.76 -14.51 4.63
CA THR A 275 -11.21 -14.60 4.70
C THR A 275 -11.69 -15.57 3.64
N GLU A 276 -12.51 -16.52 4.06
CA GLU A 276 -13.25 -17.37 3.15
C GLU A 276 -14.66 -16.80 3.00
N GLY A 277 -15.01 -16.39 1.79
CA GLY A 277 -16.24 -15.68 1.48
C GLY A 277 -17.05 -16.32 0.36
N SER A 278 -18.32 -16.57 0.65
CA SER A 278 -19.46 -16.36 -0.24
C SER A 278 -19.79 -17.40 -1.29
N ALA A 279 -20.59 -18.39 -0.90
CA ALA A 279 -21.57 -19.02 -1.77
C ALA A 279 -22.44 -17.98 -2.48
N LYS A 280 -22.50 -18.01 -3.82
CA LYS A 280 -23.26 -17.03 -4.61
C LYS A 280 -24.26 -17.74 -5.48
N ARG A 281 -25.53 -17.45 -5.18
CA ARG A 281 -26.69 -18.08 -5.80
C ARG A 281 -26.78 -17.65 -7.26
N ARG A 282 -26.81 -18.63 -8.15
CA ARG A 282 -27.43 -18.48 -9.47
C ARG A 282 -28.95 -18.60 -9.31
N ILE A 283 -29.67 -17.99 -10.25
CA ILE A 283 -31.06 -18.27 -10.55
C ILE A 283 -31.07 -18.46 -12.07
N ARG A 284 -31.38 -19.66 -12.53
CA ARG A 284 -31.55 -19.94 -13.95
C ARG A 284 -33.06 -19.94 -14.22
N LEU A 285 -33.57 -18.80 -14.67
CA LEU A 285 -34.97 -18.69 -15.08
C LEU A 285 -35.11 -19.42 -16.42
N TRP A 286 -35.91 -20.48 -16.48
CA TRP A 286 -36.43 -20.96 -17.76
C TRP A 286 -37.70 -20.17 -18.07
N LEU A 287 -37.70 -19.52 -19.23
CA LEU A 287 -38.85 -18.82 -19.80
C LEU A 287 -39.67 -19.78 -20.67
#